data_AF-A0A836X5J1-F1
#
_entry.id   AF-A0A836X5J1-F1
#
_cell.length_a   1.000
_cell.length_b   1.000
_cell.length_c   1.000
_cell.angle_alpha   90.00
_cell.angle_beta   90.00
_cell.angle_gamma   90.00
#
_symmetry.space_group_name_H-M   'P 1'
#
loop_
_entity.id
_entity.type
_entity.pdbx_description
1 polymer ?
#
loop_
_entity_poly.entity_id
_entity_poly.type
_entity_poly.pdbx_seq_one_letter_code
_entity_poly.pdbx_strand_id
1 'polypeptide(L)'
;MIEWQDIVNAAFLFGATLFMGLNINQLYKDKLVRGVSAWPFIYFLSWNFYSLYYLVHLNQLVSFVLEFGFIAVSLFYVGQILHYQRVEKQLMRINQNK
;
A
#
# COMPACT_ATOMS: atom_id res chain seq x y z
N MET A 1 -9.47 17.93 -20.65
CA MET A 1 -9.58 19.09 -19.74
C MET A 1 -9.52 18.52 -18.33
N ILE A 2 -8.74 19.10 -17.41
CA ILE A 2 -8.69 18.57 -16.03
C ILE A 2 -10.05 18.86 -15.39
N GLU A 3 -10.77 17.80 -15.00
CA GLU A 3 -12.04 17.94 -14.31
C GLU A 3 -11.84 18.06 -12.80
N TRP A 4 -12.77 18.72 -12.10
CA TRP A 4 -12.65 18.90 -10.65
C TRP A 4 -12.67 17.55 -9.89
N GLN A 5 -13.34 16.54 -10.45
CA GLN A 5 -13.38 15.17 -9.94
C GLN A 5 -11.99 14.53 -9.97
N ASP A 6 -11.19 14.80 -11.01
CA ASP A 6 -9.81 14.33 -11.11
C ASP A 6 -8.96 14.98 -10.01
N ILE A 7 -9.12 16.30 -9.78
CA ILE A 7 -8.37 17.03 -8.75
C ILE A 7 -8.72 16.52 -7.34
N VAL A 8 -10.01 16.31 -7.05
CA VAL A 8 -10.44 15.82 -5.75
C VAL A 8 -9.90 14.42 -5.50
N ASN A 9 -10.07 13.50 -6.46
CA ASN A 9 -9.56 12.14 -6.33
C ASN A 9 -8.03 12.12 -6.21
N ALA A 10 -7.33 12.91 -7.02
CA ALA A 10 -5.89 13.12 -6.94
C ALA A 10 -5.43 13.59 -5.56
N ALA A 11 -6.13 14.55 -4.95
CA ALA A 11 -5.79 15.04 -3.61
C ALA A 11 -5.89 13.92 -2.55
N PHE A 12 -6.93 13.08 -2.63
CA PHE A 12 -7.07 11.93 -1.76
C PHE A 12 -6.00 10.86 -2.00
N LEU A 13 -5.65 10.56 -3.27
CA LEU A 13 -4.58 9.62 -3.60
C LEU A 13 -3.21 10.09 -3.11
N PHE A 14 -2.94 11.39 -3.26
CA PHE A 14 -1.72 12.00 -2.72
C PHE A 14 -1.67 11.86 -1.19
N GLY A 15 -2.77 12.20 -0.50
CA GLY A 15 -2.89 12.01 0.95
C GLY A 15 -2.68 10.57 1.37
N ALA A 16 -3.35 9.61 0.71
CA ALA A 16 -3.21 8.18 0.96
C ALA A 16 -1.76 7.72 0.80
N THR A 17 -1.07 8.20 -0.24
CA THR A 17 0.35 7.91 -0.48
C THR A 17 1.23 8.42 0.66
N LEU A 18 1.02 9.66 1.12
CA LEU A 18 1.79 10.23 2.24
C LEU A 18 1.55 9.47 3.55
N PHE A 19 0.29 9.20 3.90
CA PHE A 19 -0.05 8.50 5.14
C PHE A 19 0.38 7.03 5.12
N MET A 20 0.35 6.37 3.96
CA MET A 20 0.94 5.04 3.82
C MET A 20 2.46 5.09 4.00
N GLY A 21 3.12 6.14 3.50
CA GLY A 21 4.55 6.39 3.75
C GLY A 21 4.91 6.47 5.23
N LEU A 22 4.03 7.06 6.07
CA LEU A 22 4.24 7.07 7.53
C LEU A 22 4.20 5.65 8.12
N ASN A 23 3.25 4.82 7.69
CA ASN A 23 3.15 3.42 8.14
C ASN A 23 4.38 2.62 7.71
N ILE A 24 4.87 2.82 6.48
CA ILE A 24 6.11 2.19 5.99
C ILE A 24 7.30 2.56 6.87
N ASN A 25 7.46 3.84 7.17
CA ASN A 25 8.56 4.32 8.01
C ASN A 25 8.47 3.75 9.43
N GLN A 26 7.27 3.71 10.00
CA GLN A 26 7.05 3.13 11.32
C GLN A 26 7.38 1.63 11.30
N LEU A 27 6.90 0.91 10.30
CA LEU A 27 7.13 -0.53 10.20
C LEU A 27 8.62 -0.88 9.97
N TYR A 28 9.33 -0.04 9.21
CA TYR A 28 10.77 -0.16 9.04
C TYR A 28 11.55 0.02 10.35
N LYS A 29 11.12 0.96 11.20
CA LYS A 29 11.72 1.21 12.53
C LYS A 29 11.44 0.05 13.49
N ASP A 30 10.20 -0.41 13.53
CA ASP A 30 9.75 -1.44 14.47
C ASP A 30 10.24 -2.84 14.08
N LYS A 31 10.43 -3.09 12.76
CA LYS A 31 10.85 -4.39 12.19
C LYS A 31 9.95 -5.56 12.61
N LEU A 32 8.70 -5.27 12.93
CA LEU A 32 7.77 -6.19 13.55
C LEU A 32 6.34 -5.88 13.11
N VAL A 33 5.54 -6.91 12.85
CA VAL A 33 4.12 -6.77 12.48
C VAL A 33 3.29 -7.66 13.40
N ARG A 34 2.44 -7.08 14.26
CA ARG A 34 1.54 -7.85 15.14
C ARG A 34 0.08 -7.49 14.91
N GLY A 35 -0.79 -8.50 14.86
CA GLY A 35 -2.24 -8.32 14.74
C GLY A 35 -2.73 -7.82 13.37
N VAL A 36 -1.85 -7.67 12.39
CA VAL A 36 -2.19 -7.19 11.04
C VAL A 36 -2.15 -8.37 10.06
N SER A 37 -3.21 -8.56 9.29
CA SER A 37 -3.26 -9.50 8.16
C SER A 37 -2.82 -8.80 6.88
N ALA A 38 -2.01 -9.46 6.03
CA ALA A 38 -1.62 -8.91 4.73
C ALA A 38 -2.75 -8.96 3.68
N TRP A 39 -3.74 -9.85 3.87
CA TRP A 39 -4.78 -10.12 2.88
C TRP A 39 -5.63 -8.91 2.49
N PRO A 40 -6.11 -8.07 3.42
CA PRO A 40 -6.85 -6.86 3.06
C PRO A 40 -6.02 -5.95 2.15
N PHE A 41 -4.75 -5.75 2.47
CA PHE A 41 -3.86 -4.90 1.67
C PHE A 41 -3.58 -5.48 0.29
N ILE A 42 -3.44 -6.80 0.17
CA ILE A 42 -3.30 -7.48 -1.14
C ILE A 42 -4.57 -7.28 -1.98
N TYR A 43 -5.75 -7.43 -1.37
CA TYR A 43 -7.02 -7.19 -2.05
C TYR A 43 -7.13 -5.74 -2.55
N PHE A 44 -6.91 -4.75 -1.67
CA PHE A 44 -6.97 -3.33 -2.07
C PHE A 44 -5.89 -2.96 -3.07
N LEU A 45 -4.71 -3.55 -3.00
CA LEU A 45 -3.68 -3.37 -4.01
C LEU A 45 -4.15 -3.88 -5.38
N SER A 46 -4.79 -5.04 -5.45
CA SER A 46 -5.38 -5.54 -6.71
C SER A 46 -6.48 -4.63 -7.24
N TRP A 47 -7.28 -4.04 -6.35
CA TRP A 47 -8.28 -3.04 -6.72
C TRP A 47 -7.61 -1.80 -7.32
N ASN A 48 -6.54 -1.28 -6.73
CA ASN A 48 -5.84 -0.12 -7.26
C ASN A 48 -5.28 -0.35 -8.68
N PHE A 49 -4.79 -1.56 -8.98
CA PHE A 49 -4.43 -1.92 -10.35
C PHE A 49 -5.62 -1.86 -11.32
N TYR A 50 -6.80 -2.31 -10.88
CA TYR A 50 -8.02 -2.15 -11.67
C TYR A 50 -8.44 -0.66 -11.80
N SER A 51 -8.29 0.13 -10.73
CA SER A 51 -8.53 1.58 -10.74
C SER A 51 -7.67 2.29 -11.79
N LEU A 52 -6.39 1.92 -11.97
CA LEU A 52 -5.56 2.50 -13.04
C LEU A 52 -6.19 2.34 -14.42
N TYR A 53 -6.69 1.15 -14.74
CA TYR A 53 -7.38 0.89 -16.00
C TYR A 53 -8.64 1.76 -16.10
N TYR A 54 -9.41 1.86 -15.02
CA TYR A 54 -10.65 2.63 -14.98
C TYR A 54 -10.42 4.15 -15.15
N LEU A 55 -9.37 4.70 -14.53
CA LEU A 55 -9.03 6.12 -14.61
C LEU A 55 -8.67 6.57 -16.03
N VAL A 56 -8.06 5.69 -16.84
CA VAL A 56 -7.82 5.95 -18.27
C VAL A 56 -9.13 6.13 -19.02
N HIS A 57 -10.14 5.31 -18.75
CA HIS A 57 -11.46 5.40 -19.39
C HIS A 57 -12.22 6.67 -18.99
N LEU A 58 -11.95 7.19 -17.79
CA LEU A 58 -12.52 8.43 -17.28
C LEU A 58 -11.75 9.69 -17.70
N ASN A 59 -10.66 9.57 -18.47
CA ASN A 59 -9.76 10.68 -18.81
C ASN A 59 -9.19 11.43 -17.59
N GLN A 60 -9.02 10.75 -16.46
CA GLN A 60 -8.50 11.33 -15.21
C GLN A 60 -6.98 11.13 -15.10
N LEU A 61 -6.22 11.93 -15.86
CA LEU A 61 -4.77 11.78 -15.99
C LEU A 61 -4.00 12.11 -14.71
N VAL A 62 -4.46 13.08 -13.90
CA VAL A 62 -3.74 13.47 -12.67
C VAL A 62 -3.87 12.35 -11.64
N SER A 63 -5.09 11.84 -11.46
CA SER A 63 -5.38 10.67 -10.63
C SER A 63 -4.61 9.46 -11.10
N PHE A 64 -4.52 9.21 -12.41
CA PHE A 64 -3.75 8.08 -12.95
C PHE A 64 -2.29 8.10 -12.50
N VAL A 65 -1.62 9.26 -12.58
CA VAL A 65 -0.21 9.38 -12.18
C VAL A 65 -0.05 9.16 -10.67
N LEU A 66 -0.95 9.71 -9.85
CA LEU A 66 -0.90 9.55 -8.40
C LEU A 66 -1.28 8.13 -7.94
N GLU A 67 -2.23 7.50 -8.61
CA GLU A 67 -2.60 6.09 -8.38
C GLU A 67 -1.40 5.18 -8.63
N PHE A 68 -0.61 5.44 -9.67
CA PHE A 68 0.62 4.69 -9.92
C PHE A 68 1.62 4.82 -8.77
N GLY A 69 1.80 6.04 -8.24
CA GLY A 69 2.62 6.28 -7.05
C GLY A 69 2.07 5.57 -5.81
N PHE A 70 0.76 5.61 -5.60
CA PHE A 70 0.10 4.96 -4.48
C PHE A 70 0.24 3.42 -4.53
N ILE A 71 0.16 2.83 -5.73
CA ILE A 71 0.40 1.40 -5.96
C ILE A 71 1.84 1.03 -5.59
N ALA A 72 2.84 1.82 -5.99
CA ALA A 72 4.23 1.57 -5.66
C ALA A 72 4.47 1.58 -4.14
N VAL A 73 3.91 2.56 -3.43
CA VAL A 73 3.99 2.66 -1.97
C VAL A 73 3.24 1.50 -1.30
N SER A 74 2.06 1.13 -1.80
CA SER A 74 1.28 0.00 -1.28
C SER A 74 1.98 -1.35 -1.48
N LEU A 75 2.63 -1.56 -2.63
CA LEU A 75 3.48 -2.72 -2.89
C LEU A 75 4.61 -2.83 -1.87
N PHE A 76 5.29 -1.71 -1.60
CA PHE A 76 6.38 -1.68 -0.62
C PHE A 76 5.87 -2.02 0.78
N TYR A 77 4.74 -1.44 1.20
CA TYR A 77 4.14 -1.71 2.50
C TYR A 77 3.71 -3.17 2.67
N VAL A 78 3.03 -3.75 1.67
CA VAL A 78 2.67 -5.18 1.66
C VAL A 78 3.94 -6.05 1.74
N GLY A 79 4.98 -5.68 1.00
CA GLY A 79 6.29 -6.34 1.05
C GLY A 79 6.89 -6.35 2.46
N GLN A 80 6.87 -5.21 3.16
CA GLN A 80 7.33 -5.12 4.55
C GLN A 80 6.49 -5.98 5.50
N ILE A 81 5.16 -5.94 5.39
CA ILE A 81 4.27 -6.78 6.20
C ILE A 81 4.65 -8.25 6.03
N LEU A 82 4.72 -8.72 4.79
CA LEU A 82 5.03 -10.12 4.49
C LEU A 82 6.43 -10.51 4.96
N HIS A 83 7.41 -9.63 4.81
CA HIS A 83 8.78 -9.87 5.26
C HIS A 83 8.85 -10.03 6.78
N TYR A 84 8.35 -9.06 7.54
CA TYR A 84 8.45 -9.09 9.01
C TYR A 84 7.58 -10.18 9.64
N GLN A 85 6.41 -10.48 9.06
CA GLN A 85 5.62 -11.65 9.49
C GLN A 85 6.37 -12.97 9.31
N ARG A 86 7.15 -13.12 8.23
CA ARG A 86 7.96 -14.33 8.01
C ARG A 86 9.09 -14.43 9.03
N VAL A 87 9.79 -13.32 9.29
CA VAL A 87 10.87 -13.27 10.28
C VAL A 87 10.36 -13.60 11.68
N GLU A 88 9.24 -13.00 12.13
CA GLU A 88 8.66 -13.29 13.45
C GLU A 88 8.26 -14.76 13.58
N LYS A 89 7.61 -15.34 12.56
CA LYS A 89 7.26 -16.77 12.55
C LYS A 89 8.49 -17.68 12.66
N GLN A 90 9.61 -17.32 12.01
CA GLN A 90 10.84 -18.08 12.10
C GLN A 90 11.45 -18.01 13.51
N LEU A 91 11.49 -16.83 14.12
CA LEU A 91 11.98 -16.66 15.50
C LEU A 91 11.17 -17.45 16.51
N MET A 92 9.84 -17.45 16.38
CA MET A 92 8.95 -18.22 17.24
C MET A 92 9.19 -19.74 17.13
N ARG A 93 9.44 -20.26 15.92
CA ARG A 93 9.77 -21.68 15.71
C ARG A 93 11.10 -22.08 16.34
N ILE A 94 12.12 -21.22 16.27
CA ILE A 94 13.43 -21.49 16.88
C ILE A 94 13.31 -21.56 18.41
N ASN A 95 12.55 -20.64 19.01
CA ASN A 95 12.38 -20.60 20.47
C ASN A 95 11.56 -21.77 21.02
N GLN A 96 10.68 -22.39 20.23
CA GLN A 96 9.93 -23.58 20.62
C GLN A 96 10.78 -24.88 20.58
N ASN A 97 11.91 -24.87 19.87
CA ASN A 97 12.80 -26.03 19.71
C ASN A 97 14.01 -25.99 20.67
N LYS A 98 14.09 -24.98 21.55
CA LYS A 98 15.09 -24.87 22.62
C LYS A 98 14.46 -25.27 23.95
#